data_AF-A0AAC9V9W1-F1
#
_entry.id   AF-A0AAC9V9W1-F1
#
_cell.length_a   1.000
_cell.length_b   1.000
_cell.length_c   1.000
_cell.angle_alpha   90.00
_cell.angle_beta   90.00
_cell.angle_gamma   90.00
#
_symmetry.space_group_name_H-M   'P 1'
#
loop_
_entity.id
_entity.type
_entity.pdbx_description
1 polymer ?
#
loop_
_entity_poly.entity_id
_entity_poly.type
_entity_poly.pdbx_seq_one_letter_code
_entity_poly.pdbx_strand_id
1 'polypeptide(L)' 'MSTWTLRYADGQDEQQPELVFQRQSELNDYIQSLTVSDVLRIRVYDADMRNMCGKTYVYHYLL' A
#
# COMPACT_ATOMS: atom_id res chain seq x y z
N MET A 1 17.11 4.64 -5.56
CA MET A 1 16.48 4.43 -4.24
C MET A 1 15.10 3.86 -4.51
N SER A 2 14.75 2.75 -3.88
CA SER A 2 13.52 2.03 -4.17
C SER A 2 12.44 2.45 -3.18
N THR A 3 11.55 3.35 -3.59
CA THR A 3 10.42 3.81 -2.76
C THR A 3 9.23 2.88 -2.92
N TRP A 4 8.42 2.78 -1.87
CA TRP A 4 7.13 2.10 -1.90
C TRP A 4 6.02 3.12 -1.69
N THR A 5 4.96 3.02 -2.47
CA THR A 5 3.86 3.97 -2.43
C THR A 5 2.56 3.25 -2.13
N LEU A 6 1.75 3.78 -1.22
CA LEU A 6 0.41 3.29 -0.91
C LEU A 6 -0.61 4.36 -1.29
N ARG A 7 -1.62 3.95 -2.06
CA ARG A 7 -2.78 4.77 -2.40
C ARG A 7 -4.05 4.05 -2.00
N TYR A 8 -5.01 4.78 -1.48
CA TYR A 8 -6.35 4.26 -1.28
C TYR A 8 -7.13 4.32 -2.60
N ALA A 9 -7.88 3.26 -2.86
CA ALA A 9 -8.68 3.00 -4.04
C ALA A 9 -10.16 3.18 -3.70
N ASP A 10 -10.51 4.33 -3.14
CA ASP A 10 -11.91 4.72 -3.02
C ASP A 10 -12.30 5.50 -4.28
N GLY A 11 -13.34 5.02 -4.97
CA GLY A 11 -13.71 5.45 -6.31
C GLY A 11 -14.33 6.85 -6.44
N GLN A 12 -14.12 7.78 -5.51
CA GLN A 12 -14.77 9.11 -5.56
C GLN A 12 -13.95 10.33 -5.12
N ASP A 13 -12.71 10.21 -4.63
CA ASP A 13 -11.93 11.39 -4.24
C ASP A 13 -10.54 11.41 -4.86
N GLU A 14 -10.32 12.37 -5.76
CA GLU A 14 -9.02 12.74 -6.35
C GLU A 14 -8.00 13.29 -5.30
N GLN A 15 -8.33 13.24 -4.01
CA GLN A 15 -7.53 13.85 -2.93
C GLN A 15 -7.23 12.90 -1.76
N GLN A 16 -7.25 11.58 -1.96
CA GLN A 16 -6.74 10.70 -0.91
C GLN A 16 -5.19 10.77 -0.87
N PRO A 17 -4.59 10.94 0.33
CA PRO A 17 -3.16 11.18 0.46
C PRO A 17 -2.36 9.97 -0.02
N GLU A 18 -1.37 10.23 -0.88
CA GLU A 18 -0.34 9.27 -1.23
C GLU A 18 0.62 9.12 -0.05
N LEU A 19 0.84 7.89 0.41
CA LEU A 19 1.82 7.58 1.43
C LEU A 19 3.06 6.98 0.78
N VAL A 20 4.22 7.58 1.02
CA VAL A 20 5.50 7.13 0.47
C VAL A 20 6.40 6.64 1.59
N PHE A 21 6.93 5.44 1.41
CA PHE A 21 7.82 4.75 2.35
C PHE A 21 9.18 4.53 1.69
N GLN A 22 10.25 4.78 2.44
CA GLN A 22 11.62 4.63 1.93
C GLN A 22 12.09 3.17 2.01
N ARG A 23 11.52 2.41 2.93
CA ARG A 23 11.83 0.98 3.14
C ARG A 23 10.56 0.16 3.14
N GLN A 24 10.65 -1.04 2.61
CA GLN A 24 9.55 -2.00 2.63
C GLN A 24 9.09 -2.33 4.06
N SER A 25 10.02 -2.37 5.03
CA SER A 25 9.68 -2.60 6.44
C SER A 25 8.73 -1.54 7.00
N GLU A 26 8.90 -0.27 6.61
CA GLU A 26 8.04 0.82 7.07
C GLU A 26 6.62 0.69 6.50
N LEU A 27 6.51 0.26 5.24
CA LEU A 27 5.22 -0.07 4.63
C LEU A 27 4.56 -1.26 5.34
N ASN A 28 5.34 -2.29 5.68
CA ASN A 28 4.83 -3.48 6.36
C ASN A 28 4.26 -3.14 7.74
N ASP A 29 5.01 -2.36 8.53
CA ASP A 29 4.56 -1.89 9.84
C ASP A 29 3.28 -1.07 9.72
N TYR A 30 3.19 -0.20 8.70
CA TYR A 30 1.98 0.58 8.43
C TYR A 30 0.79 -0.32 8.06
N ILE A 31 0.96 -1.29 7.15
CA ILE A 31 -0.12 -2.19 6.73
C ILE A 31 -0.63 -3.04 7.90
N GLN A 32 0.23 -3.46 8.81
CA GLN A 32 -0.19 -4.19 10.02
C GLN A 32 -1.02 -3.33 10.98
N SER A 33 -0.90 -2.00 10.91
CA SER A 33 -1.74 -1.08 11.71
C SER A 33 -3.13 -0.84 11.11
N LEU A 34 -3.34 -1.21 9.84
CA LEU A 34 -4.60 -0.98 9.13
C LEU A 34 -5.69 -1.98 9.51
N THR A 35 -6.95 -1.55 9.39
CA THR A 35 -8.07 -2.50 9.48
C THR A 35 -8.12 -3.37 8.23
N VAL A 36 -8.73 -4.56 8.32
CA VAL A 36 -8.93 -5.42 7.15
C VAL A 36 -9.65 -4.67 6.02
N SER A 37 -10.66 -3.86 6.34
CA SER A 37 -11.41 -3.06 5.37
C SER A 37 -10.51 -2.08 4.61
N ASP A 38 -9.58 -1.43 5.30
CA ASP A 38 -8.62 -0.51 4.70
C ASP A 38 -7.65 -1.26 3.78
N VAL A 39 -7.14 -2.42 4.22
CA VAL A 39 -6.29 -3.27 3.39
C VAL A 39 -6.99 -3.70 2.09
N LEU A 40 -8.32 -3.90 2.12
CA LEU A 40 -9.07 -4.21 0.89
C LEU A 40 -9.18 -3.02 -0.07
N ARG A 41 -8.99 -1.81 0.44
CA ARG A 41 -9.13 -0.56 -0.30
C ARG A 41 -7.80 0.05 -0.70
N ILE A 42 -6.64 -0.55 -0.41
CA ILE A 42 -5.35 0.01 -0.82
C ILE A 42 -4.80 -0.61 -2.11
N ARG A 43 -3.99 0.18 -2.82
CA ARG A 43 -3.03 -0.24 -3.84
C ARG A 43 -1.63 0.12 -3.36
N VAL A 44 -0.75 -0.86 -3.43
CA VAL A 44 0.68 -0.71 -3.15
C VAL A 44 1.43 -0.66 -4.47
N TYR A 45 2.36 0.26 -4.61
CA TYR A 45 3.23 0.44 -5.77
C TYR A 45 4.69 0.25 -5.34
N ASP A 46 5.46 -0.44 -6.16
CA ASP A 46 6.90 -0.54 -6.01
C ASP A 46 7.64 0.64 -6.66
N ALA A 47 8.97 0.61 -6.62
CA ALA A 47 9.82 1.66 -7.20
C ALA A 47 9.69 1.80 -8.73
N ASP A 48 9.22 0.75 -9.41
CA ASP A 48 8.97 0.73 -10.85
C ASP A 48 7.52 1.16 -11.18
N MET A 49 6.76 1.64 -10.18
CA MET A 49 5.35 2.01 -10.27
C MET A 49 4.41 0.85 -10.67
N ARG A 50 4.86 -0.40 -10.51
CA ARG A 50 4.01 -1.58 -10.65
C ARG A 50 3.16 -1.70 -9.39
N ASN A 51 1.87 -1.99 -9.56
CA ASN A 51 0.94 -2.00 -8.44
C ASN A 51 0.36 -3.38 -8.14
N MET A 52 -0.01 -3.56 -6.87
CA MET A 52 -0.73 -4.71 -6.34
C MET A 52 -1.86 -4.21 -5.45
N CYS A 53 -2.98 -4.92 -5.40
CA CYS A 53 -3.99 -4.62 -4.38
C CYS A 53 -3.49 -5.08 -3.00
N GLY A 54 -4.03 -4.51 -1.92
CA GLY A 54 -3.59 -4.83 -0.56
C GLY A 54 -3.66 -6.33 -0.24
N LYS A 55 -4.69 -7.05 -0.70
CA LYS A 55 -4.79 -8.52 -0.52
C LYS A 55 -3.59 -9.27 -1.08
N THR A 56 -3.22 -8.96 -2.33
CA THR A 56 -2.07 -9.57 -3.01
C THR A 56 -0.77 -9.20 -2.30
N TYR A 57 -0.64 -7.96 -1.86
CA TYR A 57 0.53 -7.53 -1.11
C TYR A 57 0.71 -8.32 0.20
N VAL A 58 -0.34 -8.42 1.01
CA VAL A 58 -0.29 -9.18 2.28
C VAL A 58 0.12 -10.64 2.02
N TYR A 59 -0.45 -11.27 0.99
CA TYR A 59 -0.15 -12.66 0.66
C TYR A 59 1.33 -12.90 0.26
N HIS A 60 1.97 -11.94 -0.41
CA HIS A 60 3.33 -12.10 -0.89
C HIS A 60 4.42 -11.61 0.09
N TYR A 61 4.09 -10.68 0.98
CA TYR A 61 5.08 -9.94 1.76
C TYR A 61 4.88 -9.94 3.27
N LEU A 62 3.73 -10.40 3.78
CA LEU A 62 3.42 -10.45 5.21
C LEU A 62 3.04 -11.84 5.73
N LEU A 63 2.75 -12.79 4.83
CA LEU A 63 2.56 -14.21 5.13
C LEU A 63 3.77 -15.00 4.62
#